data_AF-A0A2V7ZZF2-F1
#
_entry.id   AF-A0A2V7ZZF2-F1
#
_cell.length_a   1.000
_cell.length_b   1.000
_cell.length_c   1.000
_cell.angle_alpha   90.00
_cell.angle_beta   90.00
_cell.angle_gamma   90.00
#
_symmetry.space_group_name_H-M   'P 1'
#
loop_
_entity.id
_entity.type
_entity.pdbx_description
1 polymer ?
#
loop_
_entity_poly.entity_id
_entity_poly.type
_entity_poly.pdbx_seq_one_letter_code
_entity_poly.pdbx_strand_id
1 'polypeptide(L)'
;MTRWMGVLITLFTLAAVPALAQETTPGPGTVEVTLIPGGGTFFTAQGKDPSFGNYEVGTGVAYNFSRWIGVEGEVGGTLGISQDLSFAPSGSNARTPDMLTYSGNVVVNAVSHHAVVPYVTGGIGGLTMYDRAEFGVTSTETFLTGNVGGGLKWYAPNGRWGLRGDYR
;
A
#
# COMPACT_ATOMS: atom_id res chain seq x y z
N MET A 1 -20.45 -54.73 6.62
CA MET A 1 -19.14 -54.07 6.79
C MET A 1 -18.72 -53.21 5.60
N THR A 2 -19.07 -53.58 4.36
CA THR A 2 -18.75 -52.83 3.13
C THR A 2 -19.30 -51.40 3.04
N ARG A 3 -20.46 -51.10 3.64
CA ARG A 3 -21.06 -49.75 3.62
C ARG A 3 -20.32 -48.72 4.48
N TRP A 4 -19.61 -49.15 5.51
CA TRP A 4 -18.84 -48.28 6.41
C TRP A 4 -17.48 -47.91 5.82
N MET A 5 -16.88 -48.80 5.01
CA MET A 5 -15.65 -48.52 4.27
C MET A 5 -15.83 -47.41 3.24
N GLY A 6 -16.98 -47.37 2.55
CA GLY A 6 -17.28 -46.31 1.58
C GLY A 6 -17.32 -44.92 2.22
N VAL A 7 -17.99 -44.80 3.37
CA VAL A 7 -18.11 -43.53 4.14
C VAL A 7 -16.75 -43.04 4.63
N LEU A 8 -15.90 -43.95 5.12
CA LEU A 8 -14.54 -43.61 5.56
C LEU A 8 -13.68 -43.10 4.41
N ILE A 9 -13.73 -43.75 3.24
CA ILE A 9 -12.98 -43.31 2.05
C ILE A 9 -13.44 -41.93 1.58
N THR A 10 -14.75 -41.66 1.58
CA THR A 10 -15.30 -40.34 1.22
C THR A 10 -14.87 -39.25 2.22
N LEU A 11 -14.86 -39.56 3.52
CA LEU A 11 -14.37 -38.65 4.58
C LEU A 11 -12.88 -38.34 4.43
N PHE A 12 -12.05 -39.32 4.07
CA PHE A 12 -10.63 -39.11 3.83
C PHE A 12 -10.35 -38.30 2.55
N THR A 13 -11.18 -38.44 1.50
CA THR A 13 -11.03 -37.62 0.27
C THR A 13 -11.46 -36.17 0.46
N LEU A 14 -12.40 -35.88 1.37
CA LEU A 14 -12.84 -34.52 1.71
C LEU A 14 -11.85 -33.80 2.65
N ALA A 15 -10.99 -34.55 3.35
CA ALA A 15 -9.90 -34.03 4.17
C ALA A 15 -8.57 -33.89 3.40
N ALA A 16 -8.62 -33.88 2.07
CA ALA A 16 -7.48 -33.53 1.24
C ALA A 16 -7.15 -32.04 1.45
N VAL A 17 -6.34 -31.77 2.47
CA VAL A 17 -5.66 -30.49 2.68
C VAL A 17 -4.92 -30.16 1.38
N PRO A 18 -5.01 -28.94 0.83
CA PRO A 18 -4.15 -28.57 -0.29
C PRO A 18 -2.70 -28.74 0.17
N ALA A 19 -1.95 -29.58 -0.53
CA ALA A 19 -0.51 -29.67 -0.34
C ALA A 19 0.10 -28.32 -0.74
N LEU A 20 0.38 -27.46 0.25
CA LEU A 20 0.98 -26.12 0.11
C LEU A 20 2.47 -26.21 -0.30
N ALA A 21 2.80 -27.01 -1.31
CA ALA A 21 4.18 -27.26 -1.72
C ALA A 21 4.49 -26.85 -3.17
N GLN A 22 3.51 -26.34 -3.93
CA GLN A 22 3.71 -25.95 -5.32
C GLN A 22 2.93 -24.66 -5.69
N GLU A 23 3.26 -23.53 -5.06
CA GLU A 23 3.16 -22.27 -5.80
C GLU A 23 4.50 -22.01 -6.48
N THR A 24 4.78 -22.78 -7.55
CA THR A 24 5.93 -22.55 -8.43
C THR A 24 5.71 -21.39 -9.39
N THR A 25 4.52 -20.78 -9.37
CA THR A 25 4.14 -19.77 -10.35
C THR A 25 4.17 -18.40 -9.69
N PRO A 26 5.07 -17.49 -10.13
CA PRO A 26 5.12 -16.12 -9.66
C PRO A 26 3.75 -15.42 -9.77
N GLY A 27 3.37 -14.65 -8.75
CA GLY A 27 2.11 -13.92 -8.70
C GLY A 27 1.69 -13.57 -7.29
N PRO A 28 0.52 -12.90 -7.13
CA PRO A 28 0.06 -12.43 -5.83
C PRO A 28 -0.18 -13.59 -4.86
N GLY A 29 0.40 -13.48 -3.68
CA GLY A 29 0.23 -14.45 -2.59
C GLY A 29 -1.01 -14.14 -1.76
N THR A 30 -1.48 -15.08 -0.92
CA THR A 30 -2.66 -14.84 -0.05
C THR A 30 -2.43 -13.68 0.92
N VAL A 31 -1.22 -13.57 1.47
CA VAL A 31 -0.82 -12.48 2.36
C VAL A 31 0.46 -11.87 1.81
N GLU A 32 0.47 -10.55 1.65
CA GLU A 32 1.65 -9.80 1.23
C GLU A 32 1.99 -8.76 2.29
N VAL A 33 3.22 -8.79 2.76
CA VAL A 33 3.76 -7.76 3.67
C VAL A 33 4.70 -6.89 2.86
N THR A 34 4.44 -5.60 2.84
CA THR A 34 5.20 -4.61 2.08
C THR A 34 5.96 -3.70 3.04
N LEU A 35 7.24 -3.48 2.74
CA LEU A 35 8.04 -2.42 3.33
C LEU A 35 8.30 -1.39 2.22
N ILE A 36 8.01 -0.13 2.49
CA ILE A 36 8.18 1.01 1.58
C ILE A 36 9.30 1.86 2.18
N PRO A 37 10.58 1.59 1.85
CA PRO A 37 11.69 2.31 2.44
C PRO A 37 11.87 3.70 1.84
N GLY A 38 11.15 4.03 0.75
CA GLY A 38 11.24 5.33 0.10
C GLY A 38 10.14 5.59 -0.92
N GLY A 39 9.67 6.83 -0.92
CA GLY A 39 8.66 7.39 -1.82
C GLY A 39 8.67 8.92 -1.73
N GLY A 40 7.81 9.56 -2.49
CA GLY A 40 7.63 11.01 -2.46
C GLY A 40 6.15 11.36 -2.44
N THR A 41 5.75 12.18 -1.48
CA THR A 41 4.40 12.73 -1.42
C THR A 41 4.45 14.20 -1.83
N PHE A 42 3.63 14.61 -2.81
CA PHE A 42 3.63 15.99 -3.31
C PHE A 42 2.27 16.65 -3.06
N PHE A 43 2.30 17.79 -2.37
CA PHE A 43 1.13 18.62 -2.11
C PHE A 43 1.07 19.73 -3.15
N THR A 44 -0.06 19.80 -3.85
CA THR A 44 -0.31 20.85 -4.83
C THR A 44 -1.10 21.98 -4.19
N ALA A 45 -0.61 23.20 -4.33
CA ALA A 45 -1.25 24.41 -3.88
C ALA A 45 -2.73 24.53 -4.29
N GLN A 46 -3.58 24.92 -3.35
CA GLN A 46 -4.91 25.45 -3.65
C GLN A 46 -4.95 26.94 -3.30
N GLY A 47 -4.95 27.81 -4.30
CA GLY A 47 -4.99 29.27 -4.08
C GLY A 47 -3.61 29.87 -3.80
N LYS A 48 -3.38 30.38 -2.57
CA LYS A 48 -2.15 31.11 -2.19
C LYS A 48 -1.15 30.26 -1.38
N ASP A 49 -1.51 29.03 -1.05
CA ASP A 49 -0.65 28.13 -0.27
C ASP A 49 0.49 27.59 -1.15
N PRO A 50 1.68 27.28 -0.59
CA PRO A 50 2.78 26.74 -1.38
C PRO A 50 2.57 25.25 -1.68
N SER A 51 3.01 24.83 -2.87
CA SER A 51 3.23 23.41 -3.16
C SER A 51 4.50 22.93 -2.45
N PHE A 52 4.49 21.71 -1.93
CA PHE A 52 5.65 21.15 -1.23
C PHE A 52 5.72 19.63 -1.36
N GLY A 53 6.94 19.09 -1.31
CA GLY A 53 7.18 17.64 -1.30
C GLY A 53 7.70 17.13 0.04
N ASN A 54 7.37 15.88 0.37
CA ASN A 54 7.92 15.15 1.51
C ASN A 54 8.49 13.80 1.08
N TYR A 55 9.44 13.27 1.85
CA TYR A 55 9.93 11.91 1.68
C TYR A 55 9.03 10.93 2.41
N GLU A 56 8.60 9.87 1.74
CA GLU A 56 7.67 8.89 2.30
C GLU A 56 8.37 7.59 2.66
N VAL A 57 8.03 7.06 3.84
CA VAL A 57 8.34 5.70 4.25
C VAL A 57 7.06 5.05 4.76
N GLY A 58 6.91 3.75 4.59
CA GLY A 58 5.68 3.10 4.98
C GLY A 58 5.77 1.60 5.02
N THR A 59 4.67 0.99 5.44
CA THR A 59 4.49 -0.45 5.44
C THR A 59 3.03 -0.77 5.14
N GLY A 60 2.78 -1.96 4.61
CA GLY A 60 1.43 -2.40 4.35
C GLY A 60 1.27 -3.90 4.48
N VAL A 61 0.04 -4.33 4.74
CA VAL A 61 -0.36 -5.73 4.73
C VAL A 61 -1.55 -5.89 3.82
N ALA A 62 -1.42 -6.73 2.81
CA ALA A 62 -2.50 -7.10 1.93
C ALA A 62 -2.99 -8.53 2.21
N TYR A 63 -4.31 -8.70 2.15
CA TYR A 63 -4.97 -9.99 2.14
C TYR A 63 -5.71 -10.15 0.81
N ASN A 64 -5.24 -11.09 -0.01
CA ASN A 64 -5.80 -11.37 -1.32
C ASN A 64 -6.84 -12.49 -1.21
N PHE A 65 -8.12 -12.14 -1.38
CA PHE A 65 -9.22 -13.12 -1.43
C PHE A 65 -9.10 -14.05 -2.64
N SER A 66 -8.49 -13.54 -3.71
CA SER A 66 -8.13 -14.30 -4.92
C SER A 66 -6.89 -13.66 -5.56
N ARG A 67 -6.36 -14.27 -6.63
CA ARG A 67 -5.26 -13.65 -7.41
C ARG A 67 -5.64 -12.33 -8.08
N TRP A 68 -6.94 -12.00 -8.18
CA TRP A 68 -7.43 -10.81 -8.90
C TRP A 68 -7.82 -9.67 -7.97
N ILE A 69 -8.25 -9.99 -6.74
CA ILE A 69 -8.78 -8.99 -5.82
C ILE A 69 -8.35 -9.27 -4.38
N GLY A 70 -8.01 -8.19 -3.69
CA GLY A 70 -7.63 -8.18 -2.29
C GLY A 70 -7.93 -6.86 -1.61
N VAL A 71 -7.64 -6.81 -0.32
CA VAL A 71 -7.65 -5.59 0.48
C VAL A 71 -6.27 -5.36 1.06
N GLU A 72 -5.88 -4.10 1.22
CA GLU A 72 -4.59 -3.67 1.73
C GLU A 72 -4.78 -2.61 2.80
N GLY A 73 -4.20 -2.85 3.98
CA GLY A 73 -4.02 -1.82 4.99
C GLY A 73 -2.60 -1.26 4.87
N GLU A 74 -2.47 0.04 4.76
CA GLU A 74 -1.17 0.73 4.65
C GLU A 74 -1.05 1.79 5.74
N VAL A 75 0.15 1.92 6.29
CA VAL A 75 0.54 3.01 7.20
C VAL A 75 1.84 3.59 6.70
N GLY A 76 1.85 4.90 6.46
CA GLY A 76 3.00 5.66 6.00
C GLY A 76 3.32 6.82 6.94
N GLY A 77 4.59 7.17 7.02
CA GLY A 77 5.06 8.42 7.58
C GLY A 77 5.74 9.22 6.49
N THR A 78 5.39 10.50 6.38
CA THR A 78 6.14 11.41 5.52
C THR A 78 7.03 12.29 6.38
N LEU A 79 8.32 12.29 6.04
CA LEU A 79 9.35 13.10 6.66
C LEU A 79 9.47 14.40 5.89
N GLY A 80 9.24 15.51 6.58
CA GLY A 80 9.37 16.84 6.02
C GLY A 80 10.83 17.15 5.66
N ILE A 81 11.04 17.64 4.44
CA ILE A 81 12.35 18.06 3.91
C ILE A 81 12.41 19.59 3.85
N SER A 82 13.61 20.14 4.05
CA SER A 82 13.86 21.57 3.83
C SER A 82 13.82 21.87 2.34
N GLN A 83 12.97 22.81 1.93
CA GLN A 83 12.89 23.27 0.55
C GLN A 83 12.59 24.77 0.50
N ASP A 84 13.01 25.42 -0.58
CA ASP A 84 12.67 26.82 -0.82
C ASP A 84 11.20 26.93 -1.21
N LEU A 85 10.43 27.60 -0.35
CA LEU A 85 8.99 27.72 -0.49
C LEU A 85 8.63 29.17 -0.77
N SER A 86 7.86 29.38 -1.84
CA SER A 86 7.44 30.70 -2.28
C SER A 86 6.15 31.10 -1.57
N PHE A 87 6.24 31.50 -0.30
CA PHE A 87 5.10 32.03 0.46
C PHE A 87 4.75 33.49 0.04
N ALA A 88 5.69 34.23 -0.57
CA ALA A 88 5.58 35.60 -1.13
C ALA A 88 6.87 35.92 -1.95
N PRO A 89 7.11 37.12 -2.54
CA PRO A 89 8.17 37.31 -3.58
C PRO A 89 9.62 37.16 -3.08
N SER A 90 9.82 36.95 -1.78
CA SER A 90 11.06 36.47 -1.20
C SER A 90 10.83 35.06 -0.67
N GLY A 91 11.33 34.07 -1.41
CA GLY A 91 11.29 32.66 -0.99
C GLY A 91 11.96 32.47 0.36
N SER A 92 11.32 31.69 1.24
CA SER A 92 11.90 31.30 2.52
C SER A 92 12.16 29.80 2.51
N ASN A 93 13.37 29.41 2.93
CA ASN A 93 13.70 28.01 3.17
C ASN A 93 12.95 27.57 4.43
N ALA A 94 11.96 26.70 4.28
CA ALA A 94 11.22 26.15 5.40
C ALA A 94 11.12 24.63 5.28
N ARG A 95 11.25 23.95 6.41
CA ARG A 95 11.04 22.49 6.47
C ARG A 95 9.54 22.24 6.56
N THR A 96 9.06 21.28 5.80
CA THR A 96 7.65 20.90 5.75
C THR A 96 7.21 20.11 7.00
N PRO A 97 5.89 20.06 7.30
CA PRO A 97 5.37 19.26 8.39
C PRO A 97 5.63 17.78 8.17
N ASP A 98 5.92 17.06 9.26
CA ASP A 98 5.88 15.60 9.25
C ASP A 98 4.41 15.16 9.25
N MET A 99 4.09 14.05 8.59
CA MET A 99 2.71 13.54 8.52
C MET A 99 2.67 12.03 8.75
N LEU A 100 1.54 11.56 9.28
CA LEU A 100 1.19 10.15 9.38
C LEU A 100 0.00 9.88 8.46
N THR A 101 0.13 8.89 7.59
CA THR A 101 -0.94 8.41 6.72
C THR A 101 -1.33 6.99 7.10
N TYR A 102 -2.62 6.68 7.06
CA TYR A 102 -3.12 5.32 7.22
C TYR A 102 -4.33 5.13 6.30
N SER A 103 -4.36 4.04 5.55
CA SER A 103 -5.42 3.79 4.58
C SER A 103 -5.82 2.32 4.49
N GLY A 104 -7.09 2.10 4.16
CA GLY A 104 -7.63 0.80 3.77
C GLY A 104 -8.03 0.86 2.30
N ASN A 105 -7.44 -0.01 1.49
CA ASN A 105 -7.56 0.03 0.04
C ASN A 105 -8.07 -1.30 -0.50
N VAL A 106 -8.87 -1.24 -1.57
CA VAL A 106 -9.15 -2.39 -2.42
C VAL A 106 -8.06 -2.44 -3.49
N VAL A 107 -7.54 -3.63 -3.78
CA VAL A 107 -6.51 -3.87 -4.78
C VAL A 107 -7.06 -4.81 -5.84
N VAL A 108 -6.95 -4.43 -7.11
CA VAL A 108 -7.36 -5.24 -8.25
C VAL A 108 -6.16 -5.48 -9.16
N ASN A 109 -5.76 -6.75 -9.28
CA ASN A 109 -4.65 -7.18 -10.12
C ASN A 109 -5.16 -7.43 -11.56
N ALA A 110 -4.44 -6.92 -12.55
CA ALA A 110 -4.84 -7.01 -13.96
C ALA A 110 -4.56 -8.39 -14.58
N VAL A 111 -3.61 -9.14 -14.03
CA VAL A 111 -3.20 -10.46 -14.53
C VAL A 111 -2.91 -11.41 -13.36
N SER A 112 -3.04 -12.71 -13.59
CA SER A 112 -2.68 -13.76 -12.63
C SER A 112 -1.60 -14.67 -13.21
N HIS A 113 -0.77 -15.30 -12.37
CA HIS A 113 0.27 -16.26 -12.79
C HIS A 113 1.40 -15.66 -13.63
N HIS A 114 1.68 -14.37 -13.46
CA HIS A 114 2.80 -13.68 -14.10
C HIS A 114 3.77 -13.13 -13.07
N ALA A 115 5.05 -13.12 -13.43
CA ALA A 115 6.09 -12.50 -12.61
C ALA A 115 5.93 -10.99 -12.51
N VAL A 116 5.28 -10.33 -13.47
CA VAL A 116 4.95 -8.91 -13.43
C VAL A 116 3.44 -8.76 -13.46
N VAL A 117 2.89 -8.10 -12.46
CA VAL A 117 1.45 -7.93 -12.26
C VAL A 117 1.14 -6.45 -12.11
N PRO A 118 0.60 -5.81 -13.17
CA PRO A 118 -0.03 -4.51 -13.04
C PRO A 118 -1.25 -4.61 -12.12
N TYR A 119 -1.49 -3.59 -11.33
CA TYR A 119 -2.67 -3.51 -10.48
C TYR A 119 -3.15 -2.07 -10.36
N VAL A 120 -4.42 -1.93 -9.99
CA VAL A 120 -5.03 -0.67 -9.59
C VAL A 120 -5.50 -0.77 -8.16
N THR A 121 -5.58 0.37 -7.49
CA THR A 121 -6.02 0.44 -6.10
C THR A 121 -6.84 1.70 -5.86
N GLY A 122 -7.74 1.63 -4.89
CA GLY A 122 -8.46 2.79 -4.40
C GLY A 122 -9.01 2.51 -3.02
N GLY A 123 -9.10 3.56 -2.21
CA GLY A 123 -9.47 3.41 -0.82
C GLY A 123 -9.70 4.72 -0.10
N ILE A 124 -9.84 4.58 1.21
CA ILE A 124 -10.08 5.67 2.14
C ILE A 124 -9.15 5.55 3.33
N GLY A 125 -8.87 6.66 3.98
CA GLY A 125 -7.90 6.71 5.06
C GLY A 125 -7.93 8.00 5.85
N GLY A 126 -6.93 8.16 6.70
CA GLY A 126 -6.65 9.40 7.39
C GLY A 126 -5.23 9.89 7.10
N LEU A 127 -5.08 11.20 7.08
CA LEU A 127 -3.79 11.88 7.09
C LEU A 127 -3.77 12.80 8.31
N THR A 128 -2.86 12.51 9.25
CA THR A 128 -2.56 13.39 10.37
C THR A 128 -1.36 14.24 10.03
N MET A 129 -1.54 15.56 9.99
CA MET A 129 -0.48 16.53 9.84
C MET A 129 -0.09 17.06 11.21
N TYR A 130 1.18 16.89 11.58
CA TYR A 130 1.68 17.36 12.87
C TYR A 130 1.96 18.86 12.85
N ASP A 131 1.88 19.48 14.03
CA ASP A 131 2.06 20.91 14.18
C ASP A 131 3.46 21.37 13.76
N ARG A 132 3.48 22.47 13.01
CA ARG A 132 4.70 23.12 12.54
C ARG A 132 4.46 24.60 12.29
N ALA A 133 4.64 25.39 13.35
CA ALA A 133 4.37 26.83 13.34
C ALA A 133 5.15 27.61 12.27
N GLU A 134 6.39 27.20 11.97
CA GLU A 134 7.22 27.77 10.89
C GLU A 134 6.62 27.60 9.49
N PHE A 135 5.71 26.64 9.34
CA PHE A 135 4.99 26.33 8.10
C PHE A 135 3.54 26.83 8.13
N GLY A 136 3.12 27.51 9.20
CA GLY A 136 1.74 27.97 9.39
C GLY A 136 0.77 26.90 9.94
N VAL A 137 1.26 25.68 10.22
CA VAL A 137 0.46 24.64 10.87
C VAL A 137 0.55 24.82 12.38
N THR A 138 -0.48 25.42 12.97
CA THR A 138 -0.46 25.79 14.40
C THR A 138 -1.04 24.71 15.31
N SER A 139 -1.64 23.66 14.74
CA SER A 139 -2.24 22.53 15.45
C SER A 139 -2.07 21.24 14.66
N THR A 140 -1.99 20.11 15.39
CA THR A 140 -2.08 18.78 14.78
C THR A 140 -3.51 18.53 14.31
N GLU A 141 -3.69 18.20 13.04
CA GLU A 141 -5.01 17.98 12.43
C GLU A 141 -5.05 16.66 11.67
N THR A 142 -6.21 15.99 11.71
CA THR A 142 -6.46 14.75 10.98
C THR A 142 -7.53 14.98 9.93
N PHE A 143 -7.18 14.69 8.68
CA PHE A 143 -8.05 14.80 7.52
C PHE A 143 -8.54 13.42 7.09
N LEU A 144 -9.81 13.33 6.69
CA LEU A 144 -10.32 12.17 5.95
C LEU A 144 -9.79 12.25 4.52
N THR A 145 -9.20 11.16 4.04
CA THR A 145 -8.60 11.09 2.70
C THR A 145 -9.24 10.00 1.85
N GLY A 146 -9.38 10.25 0.56
CA GLY A 146 -9.59 9.21 -0.44
C GLY A 146 -8.35 9.11 -1.33
N ASN A 147 -7.99 7.90 -1.77
CA ASN A 147 -6.89 7.69 -2.70
C ASN A 147 -7.31 6.77 -3.85
N VAL A 148 -6.66 6.95 -5.00
CA VAL A 148 -6.77 6.08 -6.16
C VAL A 148 -5.43 6.05 -6.87
N GLY A 149 -5.04 4.90 -7.36
CA GLY A 149 -3.77 4.77 -8.07
C GLY A 149 -3.57 3.38 -8.61
N GLY A 150 -2.31 3.05 -8.82
CA GLY A 150 -1.92 1.74 -9.31
C GLY A 150 -0.42 1.58 -9.32
N GLY A 151 0.02 0.46 -9.87
CA GLY A 151 1.42 0.15 -9.87
C GLY A 151 1.73 -1.17 -10.55
N LEU A 152 2.97 -1.59 -10.37
CA LEU A 152 3.50 -2.85 -10.87
C LEU A 152 4.10 -3.62 -9.71
N LYS A 153 3.68 -4.87 -9.54
CA LYS A 153 4.31 -5.85 -8.66
C LYS A 153 5.15 -6.79 -9.50
N TRP A 154 6.42 -6.95 -9.14
CA TRP A 154 7.30 -7.99 -9.67
C TRP A 154 7.53 -9.04 -8.59
N TYR A 155 7.33 -10.32 -8.93
CA TYR A 155 7.55 -11.46 -8.03
C TYR A 155 8.78 -12.23 -8.47
N ALA A 156 9.63 -12.56 -7.51
CA ALA A 156 10.80 -13.39 -7.75
C ALA A 156 10.37 -14.80 -8.21
N PRO A 157 11.24 -15.55 -8.93
CA PRO A 157 10.92 -16.89 -9.43
C PRO A 157 10.48 -17.90 -8.36
N ASN A 158 10.85 -17.68 -7.11
CA ASN A 158 10.45 -18.51 -5.98
C ASN A 158 9.10 -18.12 -5.35
N GLY A 159 8.47 -17.03 -5.80
CA GLY A 159 7.18 -16.53 -5.32
C GLY A 159 7.17 -15.99 -3.88
N ARG A 160 8.33 -15.91 -3.20
CA ARG A 160 8.40 -15.59 -1.76
C ARG A 160 8.64 -14.12 -1.45
N TRP A 161 9.16 -13.38 -2.41
CA TRP A 161 9.44 -11.96 -2.30
C TRP A 161 9.29 -11.29 -3.65
N GLY A 162 9.20 -9.98 -3.64
CA GLY A 162 9.01 -9.19 -4.83
C GLY A 162 9.39 -7.75 -4.62
N LEU A 163 9.30 -6.98 -5.69
CA LEU A 163 9.41 -5.53 -5.68
C LEU A 163 8.12 -4.94 -6.18
N ARG A 164 7.78 -3.76 -5.69
CA ARG A 164 6.57 -3.06 -6.06
C ARG A 164 6.90 -1.58 -6.26
N GLY A 165 6.32 -1.00 -7.30
CA GLY A 165 6.36 0.43 -7.56
C GLY A 165 4.95 0.97 -7.71
N ASP A 166 4.67 2.07 -7.01
CA ASP A 166 3.34 2.64 -6.82
C ASP A 166 3.27 4.07 -7.32
N TYR A 167 2.08 4.45 -7.80
CA TYR A 167 1.71 5.83 -8.07
C TYR A 167 0.26 6.05 -7.62
N ARG A 168 0.04 7.04 -6.75
CA ARG A 168 -1.26 7.36 -6.14
C ARG A 168 -1.41 8.88 -5.99
#